data_AF-A0A820T460-F1
#
_entry.id   AF-A0A820T460-F1
#
_cell.length_a   1.000
_cell.length_b   1.000
_cell.length_c   1.000
_cell.angle_alpha   90.00
_cell.angle_beta   90.00
_cell.angle_gamma   90.00
#
_symmetry.space_group_name_H-M   'P 1'
#
loop_
_entity.id
_entity.type
_entity.pdbx_description
1 polymer ?
#
loop_
_entity_poly.entity_id
_entity_poly.type
_entity_poly.pdbx_seq_one_letter_code
_entity_poly.pdbx_strand_id
1 'polypeptide(L)'
;MAHLLGSKACIDSLRVDIDDLQNVIHDIVGKTGSIKCHSWKFPDKIAKDIDMKELLQRYQYGKNEVDNQVSHIVLFEIIIDR
;
A
#
# COMPACT_ATOMS: atom_id res chain seq x y z
N MET A 1 8.04 -17.00 11.07
CA MET A 1 7.59 -15.71 10.52
C MET A 1 6.28 -15.18 11.13
N ALA A 2 5.39 -16.02 11.70
CA ALA A 2 4.13 -15.55 12.29
C ALA A 2 4.28 -14.45 13.37
N HIS A 3 5.41 -14.41 14.10
CA HIS A 3 5.67 -13.38 15.12
C HIS A 3 5.92 -11.97 14.57
N LEU A 4 6.12 -11.82 13.25
CA LEU A 4 6.32 -10.51 12.61
C LEU A 4 5.01 -9.89 12.09
N LEU A 5 3.94 -10.69 12.04
CA LEU A 5 2.63 -10.23 11.60
C LEU A 5 2.14 -9.13 12.53
N GLY A 6 1.76 -7.98 11.96
CA GLY A 6 1.36 -6.80 12.73
C GLY A 6 2.49 -6.11 13.51
N SER A 7 3.76 -6.50 13.34
CA SER A 7 4.86 -5.80 14.02
C SER A 7 5.02 -4.37 13.47
N LYS A 8 5.35 -3.43 14.37
CA LYS A 8 5.59 -2.02 14.01
C LYS A 8 6.66 -1.87 12.93
N ALA A 9 7.76 -2.61 13.05
CA ALA A 9 8.86 -2.54 12.09
C ALA A 9 8.42 -2.95 10.67
N CYS A 10 7.65 -4.04 10.54
CA CYS A 10 7.14 -4.45 9.24
C CYS A 10 6.14 -3.44 8.67
N ILE A 11 5.20 -2.93 9.48
CA ILE A 11 4.22 -1.95 9.03
C ILE A 11 4.92 -0.66 8.57
N ASP A 12 5.87 -0.14 9.36
CA ASP A 12 6.61 1.07 9.02
C ASP A 12 7.42 0.87 7.73
N SER A 13 8.09 -0.27 7.56
CA SER A 13 8.81 -0.60 6.31
C SER A 13 7.87 -0.64 5.11
N LEU A 14 6.77 -1.40 5.20
CA LEU A 14 5.82 -1.54 4.10
C LEU A 14 5.25 -0.18 3.66
N ARG A 15 5.01 0.75 4.60
CA ARG A 15 4.52 2.10 4.26
C ARG A 15 5.55 2.89 3.47
N VAL A 16 6.82 2.82 3.84
CA VAL A 16 7.92 3.46 3.11
C VAL A 16 8.03 2.85 1.72
N ASP A 17 8.05 1.52 1.64
CA ASP A 17 8.14 0.79 0.36
C ASP A 17 6.99 1.16 -0.59
N ILE A 18 5.76 1.29 -0.08
CA ILE A 18 4.59 1.71 -0.87
C ILE A 18 4.71 3.17 -1.34
N ASP A 19 5.16 4.09 -0.48
CA ASP A 19 5.35 5.49 -0.86
C ASP A 19 6.41 5.62 -1.97
N ASP A 20 7.53 4.92 -1.81
CA ASP A 20 8.60 4.86 -2.82
C ASP A 20 8.11 4.28 -4.14
N LEU A 21 7.41 3.14 -4.12
CA LEU A 21 6.82 2.53 -5.32
C LEU A 21 5.83 3.48 -6.00
N GLN A 22 4.97 4.15 -5.23
CA GLN A 22 4.00 5.09 -5.77
C GLN A 22 4.68 6.29 -6.44
N ASN A 23 5.77 6.80 -5.85
CA ASN A 23 6.55 7.88 -6.43
C ASN A 23 7.19 7.46 -7.77
N VAL A 24 7.75 6.25 -7.85
CA VAL A 24 8.30 5.69 -9.09
C VAL A 24 7.23 5.52 -10.17
N ILE A 25 6.05 4.98 -9.80
CA ILE A 25 4.92 4.84 -10.73
C ILE A 25 4.48 6.20 -11.26
N HIS A 26 4.38 7.21 -10.38
CA HIS A 26 4.02 8.57 -10.78
C HIS A 26 5.01 9.16 -11.78
N ASP A 27 6.32 8.99 -11.53
CA ASP A 27 7.39 9.47 -12.41
C ASP A 27 7.34 8.80 -13.80
N ILE A 28 7.08 7.48 -13.85
CA ILE A 28 6.98 6.74 -15.11
C ILE A 28 5.74 7.16 -15.88
N VAL A 29 4.58 7.22 -15.22
CA VAL A 29 3.30 7.62 -15.83
C VAL A 29 3.36 9.08 -16.31
N GLY A 30 4.03 9.96 -15.58
CA GLY A 30 4.26 11.35 -15.99
C GLY A 30 5.06 11.48 -17.29
N LYS A 31 5.96 10.54 -17.56
CA LYS A 31 6.80 10.50 -18.78
C LYS A 31 6.17 9.74 -19.94
N THR A 32 5.40 8.69 -19.66
CA THR A 32 4.87 7.74 -20.66
C THR A 32 3.39 7.96 -20.99
N GLY A 33 2.68 8.74 -20.17
CA GLY A 33 1.24 8.94 -20.27
C GLY A 33 0.44 7.97 -19.40
N SER A 34 -0.84 8.26 -19.21
CA SER A 34 -1.71 7.49 -18.32
C SER A 34 -2.00 6.09 -18.86
N ILE A 35 -1.70 5.07 -18.05
CA ILE A 35 -2.14 3.69 -18.28
C ILE A 35 -3.47 3.47 -17.54
N LYS A 36 -4.45 2.86 -18.19
CA LYS A 36 -5.70 2.44 -17.55
C LYS A 36 -5.59 0.96 -17.18
N CYS A 37 -5.12 0.69 -15.97
CA CYS A 37 -5.14 -0.63 -15.36
C CYS A 37 -6.11 -0.63 -14.18
N HIS A 38 -6.85 -1.73 -14.02
CA HIS A 38 -7.63 -1.97 -12.82
C HIS A 38 -6.68 -2.39 -11.68
N SER A 39 -7.01 -1.96 -10.48
CA SER A 39 -6.34 -2.46 -9.27
C SER A 39 -6.71 -3.92 -9.05
N TRP A 40 -5.72 -4.75 -8.77
CA TRP A 40 -5.89 -6.11 -8.30
C TRP A 40 -6.55 -6.14 -6.90
N LYS A 41 -6.17 -5.23 -6.00
CA LYS A 41 -6.71 -5.17 -4.63
C LYS A 41 -8.11 -4.54 -4.56
N PHE A 42 -8.38 -3.56 -5.43
CA PHE A 42 -9.66 -2.85 -5.54
C PHE A 42 -10.18 -2.97 -6.99
N PRO A 43 -10.74 -4.14 -7.36
CA PRO A 43 -11.09 -4.44 -8.76
C PRO A 43 -12.04 -3.44 -9.42
N ASP A 44 -12.86 -2.77 -8.61
CA ASP A 44 -13.80 -1.73 -9.01
C ASP A 44 -13.14 -0.38 -9.33
N LYS A 45 -11.83 -0.23 -9.04
CA LYS A 45 -11.09 1.02 -9.19
C LYS A 45 -9.96 0.91 -10.21
N ILE A 46 -9.67 2.04 -10.86
CA ILE A 46 -8.45 2.20 -11.64
C ILE A 46 -7.28 2.40 -10.67
N ALA A 47 -6.17 1.68 -10.86
CA ALA A 47 -5.06 1.65 -9.91
C ALA A 47 -4.48 3.05 -9.63
N LYS A 48 -4.35 3.89 -10.65
CA LYS A 48 -3.83 5.27 -10.53
C LYS A 48 -4.75 6.22 -9.75
N ASP A 49 -6.04 5.90 -9.64
CA ASP A 49 -7.06 6.76 -9.01
C ASP A 49 -7.22 6.42 -7.52
N ILE A 50 -6.48 5.44 -7.01
CA ILE A 50 -6.46 5.10 -5.59
C ILE A 50 -5.65 6.16 -4.85
N ASP A 51 -6.23 6.69 -3.77
CA ASP A 51 -5.54 7.62 -2.88
C ASP A 51 -4.59 6.85 -1.94
N MET A 52 -3.31 6.74 -2.31
CA MET A 52 -2.32 6.10 -1.44
C MET A 52 -2.11 6.85 -0.13
N LYS A 53 -2.28 8.18 -0.10
CA LYS A 53 -2.06 8.95 1.12
C LYS A 53 -3.14 8.62 2.15
N GLU A 54 -4.39 8.52 1.70
CA GLU A 54 -5.50 8.07 2.55
C GLU A 54 -5.26 6.64 3.07
N LEU A 55 -4.88 5.70 2.19
CA LEU A 55 -4.63 4.32 2.58
C LEU A 55 -3.46 4.19 3.57
N LEU A 56 -2.36 4.88 3.30
CA LEU A 56 -1.22 4.93 4.22
C LEU A 56 -1.62 5.63 5.52
N GLN A 57 -2.44 6.67 5.54
CA GLN A 57 -2.90 7.23 6.82
C GLN A 57 -3.75 6.25 7.62
N ARG A 58 -4.61 5.49 6.93
CA ARG A 58 -5.53 4.52 7.55
C ARG A 58 -4.80 3.30 8.13
N TYR A 59 -3.83 2.73 7.40
CA TYR A 59 -3.14 1.51 7.78
C TYR A 59 -1.79 1.84 8.43
N GLN A 60 -1.82 2.12 9.73
CA GLN A 60 -0.65 2.47 10.53
C GLN A 60 -0.61 1.65 11.80
N TYR A 61 0.58 1.52 12.40
CA TYR A 61 0.72 0.83 13.68
C TYR A 61 -0.05 1.58 14.78
N GLY A 62 -0.84 0.83 15.55
CA GLY A 62 -1.68 1.31 16.63
C GLY A 62 -1.64 0.42 17.87
N LYS A 63 -2.57 0.67 18.80
CA LYS A 63 -2.64 -0.03 20.09
C LYS A 63 -3.30 -1.42 20.02
N ASN A 64 -4.11 -1.66 18.98
CA ASN A 64 -4.84 -2.91 18.81
C ASN A 64 -4.04 -3.86 17.93
N GLU A 65 -3.70 -5.03 18.46
CA GLU A 65 -2.92 -6.03 17.76
C GLU A 65 -3.63 -6.54 16.49
N VAL A 66 -4.94 -6.77 16.53
CA VAL A 66 -5.71 -7.25 15.38
C VAL A 66 -5.69 -6.22 14.25
N ASP A 67 -5.88 -4.94 14.58
CA ASP A 67 -5.83 -3.86 13.58
C ASP A 67 -4.44 -3.73 12.97
N ASN A 68 -3.39 -4.02 13.74
CA ASN A 68 -2.02 -4.05 13.24
C ASN A 68 -1.80 -5.22 12.26
N GLN A 69 -2.33 -6.40 12.57
CA GLN A 69 -2.25 -7.55 11.66
C GLN A 69 -3.00 -7.26 10.34
N VAL A 70 -4.19 -6.66 10.43
CA VAL A 70 -4.95 -6.20 9.25
C VAL A 70 -4.15 -5.17 8.47
N SER A 71 -3.57 -4.17 9.13
CA SER A 71 -2.75 -3.14 8.48
C SER A 71 -1.55 -3.77 7.75
N HIS A 72 -0.84 -4.71 8.38
CA HIS A 72 0.26 -5.43 7.76
C HIS A 72 -0.21 -6.14 6.48
N ILE A 73 -1.28 -6.94 6.55
CA ILE A 73 -1.78 -7.71 5.40
C ILE A 73 -2.22 -6.77 4.27
N VAL A 74 -2.97 -5.72 4.58
CA VAL A 74 -3.47 -4.79 3.57
C VAL A 74 -2.32 -4.03 2.91
N LEU A 75 -1.33 -3.55 3.67
CA LEU A 75 -0.15 -2.90 3.11
C LEU A 75 0.63 -3.86 2.20
N PHE A 76 0.78 -5.13 2.60
CA PHE A 76 1.43 -6.14 1.78
C PHE A 76 0.67 -6.40 0.46
N GLU A 77 -0.67 -6.47 0.50
CA GLU A 77 -1.49 -6.59 -0.70
C GLU A 77 -1.42 -5.34 -1.59
N ILE A 78 -1.28 -4.15 -1.00
CA ILE A 78 -1.07 -2.91 -1.77
C ILE A 78 0.26 -2.98 -2.53
N ILE A 79 1.34 -3.51 -1.95
CA ILE A 79 2.60 -3.70 -2.70
C ILE A 79 2.40 -4.59 -3.92
N ILE A 80 1.67 -5.70 -3.79
CA ILE A 80 1.38 -6.60 -4.91
C ILE A 80 0.52 -5.92 -5.99
N ASP A 81 -0.32 -4.97 -5.59
CA ASP A 81 -1.22 -4.20 -6.45
C ASP A 81 -0.53 -3.05 -7.23
N ARG A 82 0.66 -2.62 -6.82
CA ARG A 82 1.42 -1.51 -7.45
C ARG A 82 2.36 -2.03 -8.52
#